data_AF-A0A9E0IJL3-F1
#
_entry.id   AF-A0A9E0IJL3-F1
#
_cell.length_a   1.000
_cell.length_b   1.000
_cell.length_c   1.000
_cell.angle_alpha   90.00
_cell.angle_beta   90.00
_cell.angle_gamma   90.00
#
_symmetry.space_group_name_H-M   'P 1'
#
loop_
_entity.id
_entity.type
_entity.pdbx_description
1 polymer ?
#
loop_
_entity_poly.entity_id
_entity_poly.type
_entity_poly.pdbx_seq_one_letter_code
_entity_poly.pdbx_strand_id
1 'polypeptide(L)'
;MTDREHQRIPYAVEVHYRTASSFLMAYSVNVSRGGLFLETEQDAAVGSPIELRFAVPGAGPITVAGVVAWRRGRENPEGPPGLGLEFHDLTPGLGGVIDHLVAGYAGMTLLLMSGDRQDRSNLARSMRSIVTTAEIIQAADARVAETLLNSEVDLAVIDLDFDEEGGLATLRAAKAVQPPIPTVALASSKRLRDQARAAGADELCSNPPPFSELQLAIVRALGRPLAVR
;
A
#
# COMPACT_ATOMS: atom_id res chain seq x y z
N MET A 1 -11.48 -21.61 9.59
CA MET A 1 -10.56 -20.56 10.03
C MET A 1 -9.22 -21.22 10.27
N THR A 2 -8.33 -21.21 9.29
CA THR A 2 -6.94 -21.63 9.49
C THR A 2 -6.26 -20.56 10.33
N ASP A 3 -5.83 -20.96 11.53
CA ASP A 3 -5.09 -20.10 12.43
C ASP A 3 -3.78 -19.70 11.73
N ARG A 4 -3.50 -18.39 11.66
CA ARG A 4 -2.32 -17.90 10.95
C ARG A 4 -1.14 -17.93 11.90
N GLU A 5 -0.11 -18.69 11.56
CA GLU A 5 1.05 -18.94 12.43
C GLU A 5 1.92 -17.70 12.66
N HIS A 6 1.97 -16.76 11.70
CA HIS A 6 2.86 -15.60 11.73
C HIS A 6 2.12 -14.28 11.43
N GLN A 7 2.41 -13.25 12.23
CA GLN A 7 1.89 -11.89 12.04
C GLN A 7 2.36 -11.32 10.69
N ARG A 8 1.41 -10.84 9.89
CA ARG A 8 1.67 -10.14 8.63
C ARG A 8 1.55 -8.64 8.86
N ILE A 9 2.55 -7.90 8.40
CA ILE A 9 2.50 -6.45 8.30
C ILE A 9 2.22 -6.09 6.84
N PRO A 10 1.43 -5.04 6.56
CA PRO A 10 1.38 -4.50 5.23
C PRO A 10 2.74 -3.88 4.89
N TYR A 11 3.24 -4.24 3.71
CA TYR A 11 4.57 -3.86 3.27
C TYR A 11 4.54 -3.83 1.75
N ALA A 12 4.34 -2.64 1.20
CA ALA A 12 4.37 -2.42 -0.23
C ALA A 12 5.80 -2.18 -0.66
N VAL A 13 6.42 -3.18 -1.27
CA VAL A 13 7.76 -3.05 -1.84
C VAL A 13 7.75 -3.64 -3.24
N GLU A 14 8.54 -3.04 -4.11
CA GLU A 14 8.83 -3.63 -5.41
C GLU A 14 9.58 -4.95 -5.21
N VAL A 15 9.00 -6.02 -5.73
CA VAL A 15 9.57 -7.36 -5.70
C VAL A 15 9.89 -7.80 -7.12
N HIS A 16 11.18 -8.04 -7.34
CA HIS A 16 11.67 -8.69 -8.54
C HIS A 16 11.59 -10.18 -8.30
N TYR A 17 11.00 -10.92 -9.22
CA TYR A 17 10.86 -12.36 -9.07
C TYR A 17 11.08 -13.11 -10.36
N ARG A 18 11.62 -14.32 -10.23
CA ARG A 18 11.93 -15.18 -11.37
C ARG A 18 11.02 -16.40 -11.36
N THR A 19 10.36 -16.66 -12.48
CA THR A 19 9.70 -17.93 -12.79
C THR A 19 10.56 -18.75 -13.74
N ALA A 20 10.15 -19.99 -14.05
CA ALA A 20 10.89 -20.83 -15.00
C ALA A 20 11.08 -20.18 -16.39
N SER A 21 10.18 -19.28 -16.79
CA SER A 21 10.14 -18.68 -18.13
C SER A 21 10.41 -17.18 -18.17
N SER A 22 10.35 -16.47 -17.03
CA SER A 22 10.32 -15.00 -17.03
C SER A 22 10.99 -14.37 -15.83
N PHE A 23 11.51 -13.16 -16.04
CA PHE A 23 11.84 -12.19 -14.99
C PHE A 23 10.74 -11.16 -14.93
N LEU A 24 10.17 -10.96 -13.75
CA LEU A 24 8.97 -10.17 -13.54
C LEU A 24 9.17 -9.21 -12.36
N MET A 25 8.34 -8.18 -12.35
CA MET A 25 8.30 -7.19 -11.28
C MET A 25 6.84 -7.02 -10.85
N ALA A 26 6.61 -7.08 -9.55
CA ALA A 26 5.31 -6.88 -8.92
C ALA A 26 5.49 -6.14 -7.59
N TYR A 27 4.39 -5.73 -6.96
CA TYR A 27 4.43 -5.15 -5.62
C TYR A 27 3.89 -6.15 -4.61
N SER A 28 4.52 -6.24 -3.44
CA SER A 28 3.92 -6.96 -2.32
C SER A 28 2.78 -6.15 -1.70
N VAL A 29 1.80 -6.83 -1.12
CA VAL A 29 0.74 -6.19 -0.32
C VAL A 29 1.05 -6.31 1.17
N ASN A 30 1.67 -7.43 1.57
CA ASN A 30 2.05 -7.71 2.95
C ASN A 30 3.24 -8.65 3.00
N VAL A 31 3.93 -8.67 4.14
CA VAL A 31 5.02 -9.60 4.45
C VAL A 31 4.86 -10.13 5.88
N SER A 32 5.26 -11.38 6.08
CA SER A 32 5.54 -11.96 7.40
C SER A 32 6.78 -12.84 7.31
N ARG A 33 7.20 -13.38 8.46
CA ARG A 33 8.18 -14.46 8.53
C ARG A 33 7.86 -15.64 7.61
N GLY A 34 6.58 -15.91 7.35
CA GLY A 34 6.13 -17.07 6.58
C GLY A 34 6.01 -16.81 5.09
N GLY A 35 6.02 -15.55 4.64
CA GLY A 35 5.83 -15.26 3.22
C GLY A 35 5.23 -13.90 2.94
N LEU A 36 4.91 -13.65 1.67
CA LEU A 36 4.30 -12.39 1.22
C LEU A 36 3.18 -12.64 0.21
N PHE A 37 2.36 -11.63 -0.04
CA PHE A 37 1.41 -11.65 -1.15
C PHE A 37 1.86 -10.70 -2.24
N LEU A 38 2.04 -11.18 -3.46
CA LEU A 38 2.33 -10.35 -4.64
C LEU A 38 1.05 -10.03 -5.39
N GLU A 39 0.80 -8.74 -5.63
CA GLU A 39 -0.22 -8.29 -6.56
C GLU A 39 0.32 -8.40 -8.00
N THR A 40 -0.23 -9.35 -8.77
CA THR A 40 0.22 -9.64 -10.13
C THR A 40 -0.87 -10.38 -10.90
N GLU A 41 -0.94 -10.12 -12.21
CA GLU A 41 -1.80 -10.88 -13.12
C GLU A 41 -1.09 -12.10 -13.70
N GLN A 42 0.19 -12.28 -13.40
CA GLN A 42 0.95 -13.41 -13.88
C GLN A 42 0.42 -14.70 -13.24
N ASP A 43 0.02 -15.65 -14.09
CA ASP A 43 -0.33 -16.98 -13.60
C ASP A 43 0.94 -17.78 -13.28
N ALA A 44 0.89 -18.45 -12.13
CA ALA A 44 1.90 -19.39 -11.67
C ALA A 44 1.20 -20.52 -10.92
N ALA A 45 1.58 -21.76 -11.21
CA ALA A 45 0.95 -22.92 -10.58
C ALA A 45 1.31 -22.98 -9.09
N VAL A 46 0.34 -23.36 -8.24
CA VAL A 46 0.60 -23.67 -6.83
C VAL A 46 1.68 -24.76 -6.74
N GLY A 47 2.64 -24.60 -5.83
CA GLY A 47 3.83 -25.44 -5.72
C GLY A 47 5.01 -24.99 -6.57
N SER A 48 4.86 -23.99 -7.45
CA SER A 48 5.97 -23.51 -8.27
C SER A 48 7.01 -22.77 -7.40
N PRO A 49 8.31 -23.09 -7.54
CA PRO A 49 9.37 -22.35 -6.88
C PRO A 49 9.52 -20.97 -7.52
N ILE A 50 9.72 -19.95 -6.69
CA ILE A 50 9.95 -18.56 -7.10
C ILE A 50 11.09 -17.99 -6.27
N GLU A 51 12.08 -17.40 -6.95
CA GLU A 51 13.10 -16.57 -6.29
C GLU A 51 12.58 -15.13 -6.22
N LEU A 52 12.62 -14.54 -5.03
CA LEU A 52 12.15 -13.19 -4.74
C LEU A 52 13.34 -12.30 -4.36
N ARG A 53 13.34 -11.06 -4.83
CA ARG A 53 14.29 -10.03 -4.43
C ARG A 53 13.57 -8.73 -4.14
N PHE A 54 13.76 -8.19 -2.94
CA PHE A 54 13.15 -6.94 -2.50
C PHE A 54 14.02 -6.25 -1.44
N ALA A 55 13.84 -4.95 -1.27
CA ALA A 55 14.57 -4.18 -0.26
C ALA A 55 13.90 -4.29 1.12
N VAL A 56 14.70 -4.29 2.18
CA VAL A 56 14.26 -4.17 3.57
C VAL A 56 14.96 -2.95 4.21
N PRO A 57 14.21 -2.02 4.85
CA PRO A 57 14.76 -0.88 5.57
C PRO A 57 15.88 -1.30 6.54
N GLY A 58 17.01 -0.59 6.50
CA GLY A 58 18.18 -0.88 7.34
C GLY A 58 19.01 -2.12 6.97
N ALA A 59 18.47 -3.05 6.18
CA ALA A 59 19.16 -4.27 5.74
C ALA A 59 19.54 -4.28 4.25
N GLY A 60 18.91 -3.43 3.44
CA GLY A 60 19.13 -3.36 1.99
C GLY A 60 18.42 -4.47 1.21
N PRO A 61 18.85 -4.75 -0.04
CA PRO A 61 18.22 -5.78 -0.86
C PRO A 61 18.48 -7.18 -0.32
N ILE A 62 17.42 -7.96 -0.15
CA ILE A 62 17.50 -9.38 0.23
C ILE A 62 16.97 -10.27 -0.89
N THR A 63 17.41 -11.53 -0.91
CA THR A 63 16.90 -12.57 -1.80
C THR A 63 16.36 -13.71 -0.97
N VAL A 64 15.15 -14.17 -1.29
CA VAL A 64 14.43 -15.21 -0.55
C VAL A 64 13.84 -16.20 -1.55
N ALA A 65 14.05 -17.49 -1.31
CA ALA A 65 13.35 -18.54 -2.05
C ALA A 65 11.93 -18.71 -1.48
N GLY A 66 10.96 -18.92 -2.36
CA GLY A 66 9.60 -19.19 -1.95
C GLY A 66 8.88 -20.13 -2.90
N VAL A 67 7.67 -20.51 -2.51
CA VAL A 67 6.79 -21.38 -3.27
C VAL A 67 5.42 -20.73 -3.36
N VAL A 68 4.76 -20.84 -4.51
CA VAL A 68 3.37 -20.40 -4.66
C VAL A 68 2.48 -21.28 -3.79
N ALA A 69 1.99 -20.75 -2.67
CA ALA A 69 1.11 -21.48 -1.75
C ALA A 69 -0.36 -21.43 -2.20
N TRP A 70 -0.78 -20.29 -2.77
CA TRP A 70 -2.13 -20.10 -3.29
C TRP A 70 -2.17 -18.94 -4.28
N ARG A 71 -3.28 -18.81 -5.02
CA ARG A 71 -3.51 -17.73 -6.00
C ARG A 71 -4.88 -17.10 -5.81
N ARG A 72 -5.00 -15.83 -6.16
CA ARG A 72 -6.26 -15.08 -6.22
C ARG A 72 -6.52 -14.65 -7.65
N GLY A 73 -7.69 -14.99 -8.17
CA GLY A 73 -8.17 -14.53 -9.48
C GLY A 73 -8.82 -13.15 -9.42
N ARG A 74 -9.03 -12.54 -10.59
CA ARG A 74 -9.66 -11.21 -10.75
C ARG A 74 -11.11 -11.18 -10.26
N GLU A 75 -11.78 -12.32 -10.28
CA GLU A 75 -13.17 -12.51 -9.87
C GLU A 75 -13.37 -12.48 -8.34
N ASN A 76 -12.28 -12.48 -7.57
CA ASN A 76 -12.37 -12.53 -6.12
C ASN A 76 -12.66 -11.13 -5.52
N PRO A 77 -13.75 -10.95 -4.76
CA PRO A 77 -14.11 -9.65 -4.18
C PRO A 77 -13.19 -9.21 -3.03
N GLU A 78 -12.35 -10.11 -2.48
CA GLU A 78 -11.48 -9.83 -1.34
C GLU A 78 -10.19 -9.06 -1.70
N GLY A 79 -9.92 -8.80 -2.99
CA GLY A 79 -8.82 -7.96 -3.45
C GLY A 79 -8.26 -8.34 -4.83
N PRO A 80 -7.19 -7.68 -5.30
CA PRO A 80 -6.66 -7.81 -6.64
C PRO A 80 -6.11 -9.22 -6.91
N PRO A 81 -5.98 -9.61 -8.19
CA PRO A 81 -5.32 -10.85 -8.54
C PRO A 81 -3.89 -10.88 -8.01
N GLY A 82 -3.42 -12.06 -7.65
CA GLY A 82 -2.09 -12.19 -7.10
C GLY A 82 -1.73 -13.58 -6.60
N LEU A 83 -0.51 -13.67 -6.08
CA LEU A 83 0.11 -14.91 -5.62
C LEU A 83 0.43 -14.80 -4.14
N GLY A 84 -0.09 -15.74 -3.36
CA GLY A 84 0.37 -15.97 -1.98
C GLY A 84 1.61 -16.84 -2.03
N LEU A 85 2.74 -16.27 -1.59
CA LEU A 85 4.03 -16.95 -1.56
C LEU A 85 4.37 -17.33 -0.13
N GLU A 86 4.84 -18.56 0.04
CA GLU A 86 5.41 -19.07 1.29
C GLU A 86 6.93 -19.10 1.16
N PHE A 87 7.64 -18.58 2.16
CA PHE A 87 9.11 -18.58 2.14
C PHE A 87 9.63 -19.97 2.46
N HIS A 88 10.63 -20.43 1.70
CA HIS A 88 11.32 -21.68 1.91
C HIS A 88 12.80 -21.40 2.20
N ASP A 89 13.43 -22.29 2.98
CA ASP A 89 14.87 -22.26 3.27
C ASP A 89 15.37 -20.91 3.82
N LEU A 90 14.54 -20.23 4.63
CA LEU A 90 14.95 -19.02 5.33
C LEU A 90 16.10 -19.35 6.28
N THR A 91 17.28 -18.84 5.95
CA THR A 91 18.41 -18.89 6.88
C THR A 91 18.04 -18.14 8.17
N PRO A 92 18.57 -18.53 9.35
CA PRO A 92 18.29 -17.84 10.60
C PRO A 92 18.56 -16.32 10.54
N GLY A 93 19.58 -15.91 9.79
CA GLY A 93 19.91 -14.49 9.56
C GLY A 93 18.82 -13.76 8.78
N LEU A 94 18.36 -14.31 7.65
CA LEU A 94 17.26 -13.72 6.87
C LEU A 94 15.94 -13.72 7.63
N GLY A 95 15.64 -14.81 8.35
CA GLY A 95 14.49 -14.88 9.23
C GLY A 95 14.50 -13.77 10.29
N GLY A 96 15.65 -13.54 10.93
CA GLY A 96 15.82 -12.46 11.89
C GLY A 96 15.67 -11.06 11.29
N VAL A 97 16.11 -10.84 10.05
CA VAL A 97 15.88 -9.57 9.33
C VAL A 97 14.39 -9.34 9.09
N ILE A 98 13.65 -10.36 8.65
CA ILE A 98 12.20 -10.27 8.43
C ILE A 98 11.46 -10.11 9.76
N ASP A 99 11.86 -10.83 10.81
CA ASP A 99 11.30 -10.67 12.15
C ASP A 99 11.51 -9.24 12.67
N HIS A 100 12.70 -8.66 12.45
CA HIS A 100 12.98 -7.29 12.85
C HIS A 100 12.15 -6.28 12.06
N LEU A 101 11.95 -6.51 10.76
CA LEU A 101 11.04 -5.72 9.94
C LEU A 101 9.60 -5.79 10.49
N VAL A 102 9.13 -7.00 10.83
CA VAL A 102 7.78 -7.21 11.39
C VAL A 102 7.64 -6.60 12.79
N ALA A 103 8.63 -6.78 13.66
CA ALA A 103 8.60 -6.29 15.05
C ALA A 103 8.83 -4.78 15.15
N GLY A 104 9.62 -4.20 14.25
CA GLY A 104 9.87 -2.77 14.15
C GLY A 104 8.75 -2.00 13.45
N TYR A 105 7.74 -2.68 12.92
CA TYR A 105 6.60 -2.05 12.29
C TYR A 105 5.69 -1.41 13.34
N ALA A 106 5.73 -0.08 13.42
CA ALA A 106 4.97 0.71 14.40
C ALA A 106 3.48 0.92 14.05
N GLY A 107 2.96 0.18 13.06
CA GLY A 107 1.68 0.50 12.43
C GLY A 107 1.88 1.45 11.24
N MET A 108 0.84 1.59 10.42
CA MET A 108 0.81 2.65 9.40
C MET A 108 -0.20 3.69 9.81
N THR A 109 0.12 4.95 9.61
CA THR A 109 -0.80 6.05 9.85
C THR A 109 -1.27 6.60 8.50
N LEU A 110 -2.55 6.40 8.21
CA LEU A 110 -3.18 6.91 7.00
C LEU A 110 -4.06 8.11 7.35
N LEU A 111 -3.88 9.23 6.65
CA LEU A 111 -4.77 10.36 6.76
C LEU A 111 -5.87 10.26 5.69
N LEU A 112 -7.12 10.48 6.06
CA LEU A 112 -8.26 10.59 5.15
C LEU A 112 -8.91 11.97 5.32
N MET A 113 -8.89 12.78 4.28
CA MET A 113 -9.65 14.04 4.21
C MET A 113 -10.87 13.86 3.31
N SER A 114 -12.07 14.06 3.86
CA SER A 114 -13.33 14.07 3.11
C SER A 114 -14.39 14.86 3.89
N GLY A 115 -15.25 15.62 3.22
CA GLY A 115 -16.21 16.52 3.88
C GLY A 115 -17.40 15.79 4.50
N ASP A 116 -18.04 14.91 3.73
CA ASP A 116 -19.24 14.20 4.18
C ASP A 116 -18.92 13.13 5.23
N ARG A 117 -19.68 13.10 6.32
CA ARG A 117 -19.43 12.19 7.46
C ARG A 117 -19.65 10.73 7.06
N GLN A 118 -20.64 10.45 6.24
CA GLN A 118 -20.98 9.09 5.84
C GLN A 118 -19.96 8.56 4.83
N ASP A 119 -19.60 9.37 3.84
CA ASP A 119 -18.58 9.03 2.83
C ASP A 119 -17.22 8.83 3.49
N ARG A 120 -16.81 9.75 4.38
CA ARG A 120 -15.57 9.61 5.16
C ARG A 120 -15.56 8.33 6.00
N SER A 121 -16.67 7.97 6.63
CA SER A 121 -16.78 6.73 7.41
C SER A 121 -16.70 5.47 6.53
N ASN A 122 -17.27 5.52 5.33
CA ASN A 122 -17.24 4.42 4.37
C ASN A 122 -15.83 4.24 3.78
N LEU A 123 -15.18 5.32 3.36
CA LEU A 123 -13.81 5.32 2.86
C LEU A 123 -12.84 4.83 3.95
N ALA A 124 -12.97 5.32 5.18
CA ALA A 124 -12.15 4.84 6.30
C ALA A 124 -12.32 3.33 6.52
N ARG A 125 -13.52 2.78 6.38
CA ARG A 125 -13.75 1.33 6.49
C ARG A 125 -13.06 0.57 5.35
N SER A 126 -13.17 1.05 4.11
CA SER A 126 -12.50 0.45 2.95
C SER A 126 -10.98 0.48 3.10
N MET A 127 -10.40 1.62 3.46
CA MET A 127 -8.97 1.78 3.75
C MET A 127 -8.52 0.82 4.85
N ARG A 128 -9.31 0.66 5.93
CA ARG A 128 -8.98 -0.27 7.02
C ARG A 128 -9.05 -1.73 6.57
N SER A 129 -9.92 -2.06 5.61
CA SER A 129 -9.95 -3.40 5.02
C SER A 129 -8.75 -3.66 4.10
N ILE A 130 -8.21 -2.62 3.47
CA ILE A 130 -7.02 -2.70 2.59
C ILE A 130 -5.75 -2.81 3.44
N VAL A 131 -5.66 -2.00 4.48
CA VAL A 131 -4.52 -1.91 5.39
C VAL A 131 -5.00 -2.16 6.82
N THR A 132 -5.18 -3.44 7.16
CA THR A 132 -5.80 -3.88 8.43
C THR A 132 -5.15 -3.31 9.69
N THR A 133 -3.84 -3.11 9.65
CA THR A 133 -3.05 -2.63 10.79
C THR A 133 -2.86 -1.11 10.79
N ALA A 134 -3.50 -0.38 9.87
CA ALA A 134 -3.36 1.06 9.83
C ALA A 134 -4.27 1.75 10.86
N GLU A 135 -3.70 2.75 11.52
CA GLU A 135 -4.48 3.83 12.09
C GLU A 135 -5.00 4.72 10.96
N ILE A 136 -6.27 5.12 11.02
CA ILE A 136 -6.87 6.02 10.05
C ILE A 136 -7.29 7.28 10.77
N ILE A 137 -6.52 8.33 10.54
CA ILE A 137 -6.80 9.68 11.02
C ILE A 137 -7.75 10.33 10.03
N GLN A 138 -8.89 10.81 10.51
CA GLN A 138 -9.92 11.43 9.68
C GLN A 138 -9.94 12.94 9.87
N ALA A 139 -9.81 13.68 8.77
CA ALA A 139 -9.98 15.12 8.70
C ALA A 139 -11.29 15.45 7.98
N ALA A 140 -12.11 16.30 8.59
CA ALA A 140 -13.38 16.75 8.01
C ALA A 140 -13.22 17.95 7.06
N ASP A 141 -12.07 18.62 7.11
CA ASP A 141 -11.73 19.78 6.29
C ASP A 141 -10.22 19.87 6.07
N ALA A 142 -9.81 20.69 5.11
CA ALA A 142 -8.41 20.89 4.73
C ALA A 142 -7.57 21.46 5.88
N ARG A 143 -8.11 22.39 6.67
CA ARG A 143 -7.39 22.99 7.79
C ARG A 143 -7.01 21.95 8.84
N VAL A 144 -7.93 21.05 9.18
CA VAL A 144 -7.66 19.93 10.09
C VAL A 144 -6.64 18.98 9.46
N ALA A 145 -6.80 18.64 8.18
CA ALA A 145 -5.85 17.78 7.47
C ALA A 145 -4.42 18.33 7.52
N GLU A 146 -4.24 19.62 7.18
CA GLU A 146 -2.95 20.30 7.20
C GLU A 146 -2.29 20.29 8.58
N THR A 147 -3.05 20.43 9.68
CA THR A 147 -2.48 20.35 11.04
C THR A 147 -2.01 18.94 11.43
N LEU A 148 -2.54 17.91 10.77
CA LEU A 148 -2.24 16.51 11.04
C LEU A 148 -1.14 15.96 10.13
N LEU A 149 -0.85 16.64 9.01
CA LEU A 149 0.23 16.26 8.11
C LEU A 149 1.58 16.47 8.78
N ASN A 150 2.23 15.38 9.12
CA ASN A 150 3.58 15.36 9.70
C ASN A 150 4.32 14.10 9.25
N SER A 151 5.57 13.96 9.69
CA SER A 151 6.46 12.87 9.28
C SER A 151 6.09 11.48 9.80
N GLU A 152 5.03 11.35 10.59
CA GLU A 152 4.44 10.09 11.05
C GLU A 152 3.29 9.60 10.16
N VAL A 153 2.77 10.44 9.26
CA VAL A 153 1.75 10.04 8.28
C VAL A 153 2.42 9.36 7.10
N ASP A 154 2.06 8.10 6.83
CA ASP A 154 2.65 7.28 5.78
C ASP A 154 1.99 7.48 4.40
N LEU A 155 0.73 7.90 4.38
CA LEU A 155 -0.03 8.18 3.16
C LEU A 155 -1.27 9.02 3.49
N ALA A 156 -1.63 9.94 2.60
CA ALA A 156 -2.88 10.70 2.68
C ALA A 156 -3.83 10.41 1.51
N VAL A 157 -5.08 10.12 1.81
CA VAL A 157 -6.20 10.04 0.85
C VAL A 157 -7.01 11.32 0.93
N ILE A 158 -7.12 12.04 -0.18
CA ILE A 158 -7.64 13.41 -0.21
C ILE A 158 -8.80 13.48 -1.21
N ASP A 159 -10.00 13.71 -0.70
CA ASP A 159 -11.20 13.99 -1.49
C ASP A 159 -11.18 15.44 -2.01
N LEU A 160 -11.15 15.61 -3.33
CA LEU A 160 -11.08 16.93 -3.97
C LEU A 160 -12.45 17.47 -4.39
N ASP A 161 -13.50 16.64 -4.40
CA ASP A 161 -14.81 17.05 -4.92
C ASP A 161 -15.59 17.90 -3.90
N PHE A 162 -15.31 17.76 -2.59
CA PHE A 162 -15.99 18.55 -1.55
C PHE A 162 -15.39 19.95 -1.35
N ASP A 163 -14.06 20.07 -1.47
CA ASP A 163 -13.29 21.31 -1.30
C ASP A 163 -12.08 21.27 -2.23
N GLU A 164 -12.25 21.78 -3.44
CA GLU A 164 -11.20 21.77 -4.46
C GLU A 164 -9.97 22.57 -4.03
N GLU A 165 -10.18 23.79 -3.51
CA GLU A 165 -9.08 24.67 -3.14
C GLU A 165 -8.31 24.11 -1.94
N GLY A 166 -9.03 23.74 -0.88
CA GLY A 166 -8.44 23.15 0.31
C GLY A 166 -7.79 21.79 0.04
N GLY A 167 -8.38 20.97 -0.83
CA GLY A 167 -7.80 19.68 -1.20
C GLY A 167 -6.53 19.80 -2.05
N LEU A 168 -6.48 20.75 -2.99
CA LEU A 168 -5.26 21.05 -3.73
C LEU A 168 -4.18 21.66 -2.81
N ALA A 169 -4.55 22.47 -1.82
CA ALA A 169 -3.63 22.98 -0.81
C ALA A 169 -3.07 21.84 0.07
N THR A 170 -3.94 20.94 0.54
CA THR A 170 -3.56 19.77 1.33
C THR A 170 -2.60 18.85 0.58
N LEU A 171 -2.83 18.63 -0.73
CA LEU A 171 -1.89 17.87 -1.58
C LEU A 171 -0.49 18.50 -1.58
N ARG A 172 -0.39 19.82 -1.77
CA ARG A 172 0.89 20.53 -1.77
C ARG A 172 1.55 20.49 -0.39
N ALA A 173 0.77 20.63 0.69
CA ALA A 173 1.26 20.54 2.06
C ALA A 173 1.85 19.15 2.34
N ALA A 174 1.20 18.08 1.88
CA ALA A 174 1.70 16.72 2.02
C ALA A 174 3.06 16.53 1.30
N LYS A 175 3.27 17.18 0.15
CA LYS A 175 4.57 17.16 -0.54
C LYS A 175 5.64 18.02 0.13
N ALA A 176 5.26 18.99 0.95
CA ALA A 176 6.19 19.87 1.66
C ALA A 176 6.72 19.26 2.97
N VAL A 177 6.08 18.21 3.51
CA VAL A 177 6.60 17.44 4.65
C VAL A 177 7.91 16.75 4.25
N GLN A 178 8.83 16.55 5.21
CA GLN A 178 10.09 15.85 4.97
C GLN A 178 10.14 14.53 5.78
N PRO A 179 10.21 13.35 5.13
CA PRO A 179 10.10 13.14 3.68
C PRO A 179 8.68 13.43 3.16
N PRO A 180 8.51 13.70 1.85
CA PRO A 180 7.20 13.95 1.25
C PRO A 180 6.24 12.79 1.50
N ILE A 181 5.03 13.09 1.96
CA ILE A 181 4.00 12.09 2.24
C ILE A 181 3.37 11.68 0.90
N PRO A 182 3.33 10.38 0.54
CA PRO A 182 2.59 9.88 -0.61
C PRO A 182 1.10 10.24 -0.54
N THR A 183 0.45 10.48 -1.69
CA THR A 183 -0.96 10.91 -1.71
C THR A 183 -1.79 10.21 -2.79
N VAL A 184 -3.00 9.78 -2.42
CA VAL A 184 -4.06 9.35 -3.34
C VAL A 184 -5.13 10.44 -3.38
N ALA A 185 -5.40 11.02 -4.56
CA ALA A 185 -6.47 12.00 -4.72
C ALA A 185 -7.74 11.36 -5.30
N LEU A 186 -8.89 11.59 -4.66
CA LEU A 186 -10.21 11.18 -5.15
C LEU A 186 -10.82 12.35 -5.94
N ALA A 187 -11.18 12.11 -7.21
CA ALA A 187 -11.71 13.14 -8.09
C ALA A 187 -12.68 12.60 -9.14
N SER A 188 -13.90 13.14 -9.17
CA SER A 188 -14.96 12.74 -10.11
C SER A 188 -14.69 13.21 -11.54
N SER A 189 -14.11 14.41 -11.73
CA SER A 189 -13.95 15.05 -13.04
C SER A 189 -12.53 14.98 -13.61
N LYS A 190 -12.42 14.99 -14.95
CA LYS A 190 -11.10 15.06 -15.63
C LYS A 190 -10.32 16.32 -15.23
N ARG A 191 -11.02 17.46 -15.09
CA ARG A 191 -10.42 18.74 -14.69
C ARG A 191 -9.75 18.63 -13.32
N LEU A 192 -10.46 18.08 -12.33
CA LEU A 192 -9.91 17.88 -10.98
C LEU A 192 -8.74 16.89 -10.99
N ARG A 193 -8.82 15.81 -11.76
CA ARG A 193 -7.69 14.88 -11.93
C ARG A 193 -6.45 15.56 -12.51
N ASP A 194 -6.62 16.42 -13.51
CA ASP A 194 -5.52 17.18 -14.12
C ASP A 194 -4.90 18.16 -13.10
N GLN A 195 -5.74 18.84 -12.29
CA GLN A 195 -5.28 19.73 -11.22
C GLN A 195 -4.58 18.97 -10.07
N ALA A 196 -5.09 17.81 -9.69
CA ALA A 196 -4.49 16.95 -8.66
C ALA A 196 -3.07 16.52 -9.06
N ARG A 197 -2.86 16.12 -10.32
CA ARG A 197 -1.52 15.82 -10.85
C ARG A 197 -0.61 17.03 -10.79
N ALA A 198 -1.10 18.20 -11.20
CA ALA A 198 -0.34 19.44 -11.14
C ALA A 198 0.02 19.86 -9.70
N ALA A 199 -0.80 19.48 -8.70
CA ALA A 199 -0.54 19.69 -7.28
C ALA A 199 0.38 18.63 -6.64
N GLY A 200 0.80 17.60 -7.39
CA GLY A 200 1.73 16.58 -6.93
C GLY A 200 1.09 15.30 -6.39
N ALA A 201 -0.16 15.00 -6.74
CA ALA A 201 -0.78 13.72 -6.39
C ALA A 201 0.00 12.54 -7.00
N ASP A 202 0.32 11.53 -6.17
CA ASP A 202 1.01 10.31 -6.62
C ASP A 202 0.08 9.39 -7.40
N GLU A 203 -1.09 9.13 -6.82
CA GLU A 203 -2.11 8.25 -7.38
C GLU A 203 -3.46 8.96 -7.43
N LEU A 204 -4.34 8.47 -8.29
CA LEU A 204 -5.68 9.01 -8.49
C LEU A 204 -6.71 7.90 -8.43
N CYS A 205 -7.87 8.20 -7.83
CA CYS A 205 -9.05 7.37 -7.96
C CYS A 205 -10.26 8.18 -8.41
N SER A 206 -11.23 7.49 -8.98
CA SER A 206 -12.61 7.97 -9.09
C SER A 206 -13.20 8.29 -7.70
N ASN A 207 -14.24 9.12 -7.68
CA ASN A 207 -14.96 9.44 -6.45
C ASN A 207 -16.48 9.25 -6.68
N PRO A 208 -17.14 8.35 -5.93
CA PRO A 208 -16.56 7.41 -4.97
C PRO A 208 -15.71 6.32 -5.67
N PRO A 209 -14.59 5.87 -5.07
CA PRO A 209 -13.76 4.84 -5.67
C PRO A 209 -14.35 3.42 -5.46
N PRO A 210 -14.35 2.56 -6.48
CA PRO A 210 -14.42 1.12 -6.30
C PRO A 210 -13.31 0.61 -5.36
N PHE A 211 -13.60 -0.45 -4.59
CA PHE A 211 -12.65 -1.00 -3.61
C PHE A 211 -11.31 -1.40 -4.25
N SER A 212 -11.33 -2.08 -5.39
CA SER A 212 -10.13 -2.52 -6.10
C SER A 212 -9.28 -1.35 -6.62
N GLU A 213 -9.93 -0.27 -7.06
CA GLU A 213 -9.25 0.95 -7.51
C GLU A 213 -8.54 1.63 -6.34
N LEU A 214 -9.25 1.79 -5.21
CA LEU A 214 -8.68 2.37 -3.99
C LEU A 214 -7.52 1.51 -3.44
N GLN A 215 -7.68 0.19 -3.46
CA GLN A 215 -6.65 -0.75 -3.03
C GLN A 215 -5.38 -0.62 -3.85
N LEU A 216 -5.49 -0.66 -5.18
CA LEU A 216 -4.36 -0.54 -6.08
C LEU A 216 -3.63 0.79 -5.88
N ALA A 217 -4.38 1.90 -5.75
CA ALA A 217 -3.82 3.22 -5.54
C ALA A 217 -3.07 3.32 -4.20
N ILE A 218 -3.64 2.79 -3.12
CA ILE A 218 -2.98 2.76 -1.80
C ILE A 218 -1.70 1.93 -1.85
N VAL A 219 -1.76 0.72 -2.43
CA VAL A 219 -0.60 -0.18 -2.55
C VAL A 219 0.52 0.48 -3.36
N ARG A 220 0.19 1.10 -4.51
CA ARG A 220 1.18 1.80 -5.34
C ARG A 220 1.77 3.02 -4.66
N ALA A 221 0.95 3.83 -3.99
CA ALA A 221 1.41 5.02 -3.30
C ALA A 221 2.36 4.66 -2.13
N LEU A 222 2.06 3.61 -1.38
CA LEU A 222 2.93 3.08 -0.32
C LEU A 222 4.18 2.37 -0.87
N GLY A 223 4.07 1.77 -2.07
CA GLY A 223 5.15 1.05 -2.74
C GLY A 223 6.18 1.95 -3.41
N ARG A 224 5.89 3.25 -3.57
CA ARG A 224 6.88 4.22 -4.02
C ARG A 224 7.96 4.29 -2.94
N PRO A 225 9.25 4.11 -3.27
CA PRO A 225 10.31 4.31 -2.30
C PRO A 225 10.19 5.74 -1.78
N LEU A 226 9.71 5.89 -0.54
CA LEU A 226 9.91 7.08 0.26
C LEU A 226 11.40 7.36 0.14
N ALA A 227 11.76 8.55 -0.36
CA ALA A 227 13.16 8.95 -0.46
C ALA A 227 13.85 8.53 0.85
N VAL A 228 14.74 7.54 0.72
CA VAL A 228 15.25 6.76 1.84
C VAL A 228 15.81 7.72 2.88
N ARG A 229 15.28 7.67 4.11
CA ARG A 229 15.90 8.33 5.27
C ARG A 229 17.26 7.72 5.55
#